data_AF-A0A2V5Y990-F1
#
_entry.id   AF-A0A2V5Y990-F1
#
_cell.length_a   1.000
_cell.length_b   1.000
_cell.length_c   1.000
_cell.angle_alpha   90.00
_cell.angle_beta   90.00
_cell.angle_gamma   90.00
#
_symmetry.space_group_name_H-M   'P 1'
#
loop_
_entity.id
_entity.type
_entity.pdbx_description
1 polymer ?
#
loop_
_entity_poly.entity_id
_entity_poly.type
_entity_poly.pdbx_seq_one_letter_code
_entity_poly.pdbx_strand_id
1 'polypeptide(L)'
;MAGTESLRQVAHARAPLSAWFGIVLLFALFGVIVLAIVGPSPRRSDYEETRAKKRAENLKTLRDEADKVLTSYAWVDKNKGVARIPIEHAMELTVTDLAKQKPAPAGPIATPETQATAAAGTSPAPASPPAPAGSPRSGGVSPVVSPAAQAPASPSPAAQSSSPSPASPSPTKSP
;
A
#
# COMPACT_ATOMS: atom_id res chain seq x y z
N MET A 1 51.69 -48.29 41.69
CA MET A 1 50.37 -48.60 41.12
C MET A 1 49.33 -47.71 41.81
N ALA A 2 49.22 -46.42 41.42
CA ALA A 2 48.29 -45.47 42.07
C ALA A 2 48.02 -44.25 41.16
N GLY A 3 47.49 -44.48 39.96
CA GLY A 3 47.41 -43.41 38.94
C GLY A 3 46.24 -43.47 37.98
N THR A 4 45.18 -44.23 38.26
CA THR A 4 44.05 -44.39 37.31
C THR A 4 42.67 -44.24 37.94
N GLU A 5 42.56 -44.12 39.27
CA GLU A 5 41.25 -44.08 39.95
C GLU A 5 40.67 -42.67 40.13
N SER A 6 41.49 -41.61 40.04
CA SER A 6 41.05 -40.23 40.28
C SER A 6 40.32 -39.56 39.10
N LEU A 7 40.44 -40.07 37.86
CA LEU A 7 39.79 -39.46 36.69
C LEU A 7 38.32 -39.87 36.49
N ARG A 8 37.84 -40.95 37.11
CA ARG A 8 36.44 -41.39 36.98
C ARG A 8 35.50 -40.78 38.01
N GLN A 9 36.03 -40.18 39.07
CA GLN A 9 35.21 -39.68 40.18
C GLN A 9 34.58 -38.30 39.93
N VAL A 10 35.04 -37.59 38.89
CA VAL A 10 34.48 -36.29 38.46
C VAL A 10 33.22 -36.47 37.58
N ALA A 11 32.91 -37.69 37.13
CA ALA A 11 31.88 -37.91 36.11
C ALA A 11 30.43 -37.97 36.62
N HIS A 12 30.16 -38.12 37.92
CA HIS A 12 28.79 -38.20 38.44
C HIS A 12 28.63 -37.53 39.81
N ALA A 13 29.09 -36.29 39.95
CA ALA A 13 28.48 -35.41 40.95
C ALA A 13 27.12 -34.98 40.40
N ARG A 14 26.02 -35.44 41.01
CA ARG A 14 24.70 -34.79 40.86
C ARG A 14 24.98 -33.29 40.92
N ALA A 15 24.68 -32.58 39.82
CA ALA A 15 25.03 -31.17 39.70
C ALA A 15 24.69 -30.49 41.03
N PRO A 16 25.67 -29.89 41.74
CA PRO A 16 25.36 -29.21 42.98
C PRO A 16 24.28 -28.20 42.64
N LEU A 17 23.23 -28.10 43.46
CA LEU A 17 22.05 -27.25 43.20
C LEU A 17 22.44 -25.85 42.67
N SER A 18 23.60 -25.35 43.10
CA SER A 18 24.28 -24.14 42.58
C SER A 18 24.48 -24.10 41.05
N ALA A 19 24.93 -25.18 40.40
CA ALA A 19 25.08 -25.22 38.94
C ALA A 19 23.72 -25.13 38.24
N TRP A 20 22.67 -25.74 38.80
CA TRP A 20 21.31 -25.62 38.31
C TRP A 20 20.77 -24.19 38.49
N PHE A 21 20.99 -23.58 39.65
CA PHE A 21 20.68 -22.16 39.90
C PHE A 21 21.44 -21.23 38.95
N GLY A 22 22.71 -21.50 38.64
CA GLY A 22 23.49 -20.73 37.68
C GLY A 22 22.91 -20.80 36.27
N ILE A 23 22.46 -21.98 35.83
CA ILE A 23 21.79 -22.17 34.53
C ILE A 23 20.44 -21.44 34.51
N VAL A 24 19.63 -21.56 35.56
CA VAL A 24 18.34 -20.84 35.67
C VAL A 24 18.56 -19.33 35.68
N LEU A 25 19.55 -18.84 36.42
CA LEU A 25 19.93 -17.43 36.47
C LEU A 25 20.36 -16.92 35.09
N LEU A 26 21.13 -17.72 34.35
CA LEU A 26 21.57 -17.36 32.99
C LEU A 26 20.39 -17.27 32.02
N PHE A 27 19.45 -18.21 32.08
CA PHE A 27 18.22 -18.16 31.27
C PHE A 27 17.30 -17.01 31.69
N ALA A 28 17.18 -16.72 32.98
CA ALA A 28 16.41 -15.59 33.48
C ALA A 28 17.03 -14.27 33.00
N LEU A 29 18.35 -14.11 33.14
CA LEU A 29 19.09 -12.95 32.66
C LEU A 29 18.94 -12.80 31.14
N PHE A 30 19.11 -13.88 30.39
CA PHE A 30 18.94 -13.89 28.94
C PHE A 30 17.50 -13.53 28.53
N GLY A 31 16.50 -14.07 29.23
CA GLY A 31 15.09 -13.74 29.02
C GLY A 31 14.79 -12.26 29.27
N VAL A 32 15.36 -11.68 30.35
CA VAL A 32 15.24 -10.24 30.64
C VAL A 32 15.94 -9.40 29.57
N ILE A 33 17.13 -9.81 29.11
CA ILE A 33 17.86 -9.11 28.04
C ILE A 33 17.07 -9.14 26.73
N VAL A 34 16.54 -10.30 26.33
CA VAL A 34 15.72 -10.44 25.12
C VAL A 34 14.42 -9.64 25.25
N LEU A 35 13.77 -9.66 26.43
CA LEU A 35 12.57 -8.88 26.68
C LEU A 35 12.87 -7.37 26.65
N ALA A 36 14.03 -6.92 27.13
CA ALA A 36 14.44 -5.53 27.04
C ALA A 36 14.73 -5.10 25.59
N ILE A 37 15.28 -6.00 24.76
CA ILE A 37 15.61 -5.72 23.35
C ILE A 37 14.38 -5.82 22.43
N VAL A 38 13.47 -6.77 22.68
CA VAL A 38 12.34 -7.09 21.79
C VAL A 38 11.01 -6.51 22.29
N GLY A 39 10.88 -6.33 23.61
CA GLY A 39 9.61 -6.05 24.30
C GLY A 39 9.04 -4.63 24.14
N PRO A 40 9.83 -3.54 24.08
CA PRO A 40 9.22 -2.21 24.01
C PRO A 40 8.76 -1.80 22.61
N SER A 41 8.95 -2.63 21.57
CA SER A 41 8.58 -2.25 20.20
C SER A 41 7.07 -2.41 19.97
N PRO A 42 6.29 -1.34 19.78
CA PRO A 42 4.85 -1.42 19.52
C PRO A 42 4.60 -2.01 18.13
N ARG A 43 4.49 -3.34 18.04
CA ARG A 43 4.54 -4.07 16.76
C ARG A 43 3.31 -3.98 15.85
N ARG A 44 2.42 -2.98 16.00
CA ARG A 44 1.24 -2.90 15.10
C ARG A 44 0.65 -1.52 14.91
N SER A 45 0.63 -0.67 15.94
CA SER A 45 0.05 0.67 15.85
C SER A 45 0.94 1.60 15.02
N ASP A 46 2.25 1.60 15.25
CA ASP A 46 3.16 2.57 14.61
C ASP A 46 3.17 2.44 13.08
N TYR A 47 3.07 1.23 12.53
CA TYR A 47 3.10 1.04 11.09
C TYR A 47 1.81 1.56 10.42
N GLU A 48 0.66 1.21 10.97
CA GLU A 48 -0.64 1.66 10.47
C GLU A 48 -0.84 3.16 10.70
N GLU A 49 -0.39 3.69 11.84
CA GLU A 49 -0.37 5.12 12.13
C GLU A 49 0.53 5.89 11.16
N THR A 50 1.73 5.38 10.87
CA THR A 50 2.64 6.02 9.91
C THR A 50 2.02 6.03 8.51
N ARG A 51 1.36 4.94 8.10
CA ARG A 51 0.67 4.87 6.81
C ARG A 51 -0.55 5.78 6.75
N ALA A 52 -1.32 5.87 7.84
CA ALA A 52 -2.45 6.77 7.96
C ALA A 52 -2.00 8.23 7.92
N LYS A 53 -0.96 8.60 8.67
CA LYS A 53 -0.33 9.94 8.64
C LYS A 53 0.14 10.28 7.23
N LYS A 54 0.87 9.39 6.57
CA LYS A 54 1.34 9.60 5.19
C LYS A 54 0.19 9.80 4.19
N ARG A 55 -0.92 9.06 4.33
CA ARG A 55 -2.12 9.28 3.50
C ARG A 55 -2.75 10.64 3.78
N ALA A 56 -2.90 11.01 5.05
CA ALA A 56 -3.47 12.29 5.44
C ALA A 56 -2.62 13.47 4.95
N GLU A 57 -1.30 13.39 5.09
CA GLU A 57 -0.36 14.39 4.57
C GLU A 57 -0.45 14.52 3.05
N ASN A 58 -0.45 13.41 2.31
CA ASN A 58 -0.59 13.46 0.86
C ASN A 58 -1.92 14.10 0.43
N LEU A 59 -3.03 13.75 1.10
CA LEU A 59 -4.33 14.39 0.83
C LEU A 59 -4.31 15.88 1.15
N LYS A 60 -3.64 16.28 2.22
CA LYS A 60 -3.48 17.69 2.57
C LYS A 60 -2.66 18.43 1.52
N THR A 61 -1.51 17.89 1.11
CA THR A 61 -0.67 18.49 0.07
C THR A 61 -1.44 18.65 -1.24
N LEU A 62 -2.16 17.61 -1.67
CA LEU A 62 -2.98 17.68 -2.89
C LEU A 62 -4.09 18.72 -2.79
N ARG A 63 -4.73 18.85 -1.62
CA ARG A 63 -5.74 19.90 -1.39
C ARG A 63 -5.11 21.28 -1.40
N ASP A 64 -4.01 21.49 -0.69
CA ASP A 64 -3.33 22.78 -0.63
C ASP A 64 -2.83 23.21 -2.03
N GLU A 65 -2.31 22.27 -2.83
CA GLU A 65 -1.93 22.51 -4.23
C GLU A 65 -3.14 22.85 -5.10
N ALA A 66 -4.25 22.12 -4.95
CA ALA A 66 -5.49 22.41 -5.65
C ALA A 66 -6.03 23.79 -5.26
N ASP A 67 -6.14 24.10 -3.98
CA ASP A 67 -6.65 25.38 -3.48
C ASP A 67 -5.80 26.53 -3.99
N LYS A 68 -4.46 26.40 -3.98
CA LYS A 68 -3.57 27.39 -4.59
C LYS A 68 -3.84 27.55 -6.08
N VAL A 69 -4.02 26.45 -6.82
CA VAL A 69 -4.32 26.45 -8.24
C VAL A 69 -5.68 27.10 -8.55
N LEU A 70 -6.70 26.90 -7.71
CA LEU A 70 -8.05 27.41 -7.89
C LEU A 70 -8.22 28.87 -7.47
N THR A 71 -7.46 29.34 -6.48
CA THR A 71 -7.64 30.68 -5.89
C THR A 71 -6.63 31.73 -6.38
N SER A 72 -5.62 31.32 -7.15
CA SER A 72 -4.58 32.23 -7.65
C SER A 72 -4.63 32.45 -9.15
N TYR A 73 -4.15 33.63 -9.55
CA TYR A 73 -3.91 33.97 -10.93
C TYR A 73 -2.59 33.35 -11.40
N ALA A 74 -2.61 32.72 -12.57
CA ALA A 74 -1.40 32.17 -13.18
C ALA A 74 -1.54 32.08 -14.70
N TRP A 75 -0.42 32.15 -15.41
CA TRP A 75 -0.40 31.82 -16.83
C TRP A 75 -0.48 30.30 -17.02
N VAL A 76 -1.40 29.83 -17.87
CA VAL A 76 -1.49 28.41 -18.27
C VAL A 76 -0.59 28.17 -19.48
N ASP A 77 -0.68 29.05 -20.48
CA ASP A 77 0.18 29.04 -21.66
C ASP A 77 0.45 30.48 -22.08
N LYS A 78 1.65 30.98 -21.76
CA LYS A 78 2.08 32.34 -22.09
C LYS A 78 2.18 32.57 -23.60
N ASN A 79 2.55 31.55 -24.37
CA ASN A 79 2.73 31.67 -25.82
C ASN A 79 1.39 31.82 -26.53
N LYS A 80 0.34 31.18 -26.00
CA LYS A 80 -1.03 31.29 -26.50
C LYS A 80 -1.85 32.39 -25.83
N GLY A 81 -1.27 33.11 -24.87
CA GLY A 81 -1.98 34.15 -24.12
C GLY A 81 -3.11 33.60 -23.24
N VAL A 82 -3.02 32.34 -22.79
CA VAL A 82 -4.04 31.72 -21.94
C VAL A 82 -3.65 31.83 -20.48
N ALA A 83 -4.45 32.54 -19.70
CA ALA A 83 -4.29 32.68 -18.25
C ALA A 83 -5.44 31.99 -17.50
N ARG A 84 -5.13 31.50 -16.31
CA ARG A 84 -6.10 31.06 -15.31
C ARG A 84 -6.46 32.24 -14.42
N ILE A 85 -7.74 32.36 -14.13
CA ILE A 85 -8.32 33.25 -13.13
C ILE A 85 -8.83 32.42 -11.94
N PRO A 86 -8.91 33.00 -10.73
CA PRO A 86 -9.52 32.36 -9.56
C PRO A 86 -10.95 31.93 -9.85
N ILE A 87 -11.35 30.81 -9.25
CA ILE A 87 -12.65 30.19 -9.51
C ILE A 87 -13.82 31.08 -9.08
N GLU A 88 -13.68 31.84 -8.00
CA GLU A 88 -14.69 32.78 -7.52
C GLU A 88 -14.97 33.84 -8.58
N HIS A 89 -13.92 34.40 -9.17
CA HIS A 89 -14.06 35.39 -10.21
C HIS A 89 -14.58 34.80 -11.53
N ALA A 90 -14.14 33.59 -11.86
CA ALA A 90 -14.70 32.86 -13.01
C ALA A 90 -16.21 32.66 -12.86
N MET A 91 -16.68 32.26 -11.67
CA MET A 91 -18.10 32.11 -11.40
C MET A 91 -18.86 33.44 -11.58
N GLU A 92 -18.38 34.54 -11.03
CA GLU A 92 -19.00 35.87 -11.21
C GLU A 92 -19.13 36.27 -12.68
N LEU A 93 -18.07 36.06 -13.47
CA LEU A 93 -18.06 36.35 -14.89
C LEU A 93 -19.05 35.46 -15.64
N THR A 94 -19.08 34.16 -15.35
CA THR A 94 -20.02 33.24 -15.98
C THR A 94 -21.47 33.58 -15.66
N VAL A 95 -21.80 33.90 -14.40
CA VAL A 95 -23.17 34.31 -14.03
C VAL A 95 -23.58 35.57 -14.78
N THR A 96 -22.67 36.53 -14.90
CA THR A 96 -22.92 37.77 -15.66
C THR A 96 -23.12 37.50 -17.15
N ASP A 97 -22.35 36.57 -17.72
CA ASP A 97 -22.45 36.22 -19.14
C ASP A 97 -23.74 35.44 -19.43
N LEU A 98 -24.08 34.46 -18.58
CA LEU A 98 -25.34 33.73 -18.65
C LEU A 98 -26.55 34.66 -18.50
N ALA A 99 -26.48 35.67 -17.62
CA ALA A 99 -27.56 36.65 -17.47
C ALA A 99 -27.81 37.49 -18.74
N LYS A 100 -26.78 37.68 -19.58
CA LYS A 100 -26.90 38.36 -20.88
C LYS A 100 -27.39 37.41 -21.98
N GLN A 101 -27.19 36.11 -21.81
CA GLN A 101 -27.57 35.10 -22.78
C GLN A 101 -29.08 34.80 -22.68
N LYS A 102 -29.76 34.64 -23.83
CA LYS A 102 -31.16 34.20 -23.81
C LYS A 102 -31.22 32.71 -23.41
N PRO A 103 -32.10 32.30 -22.49
CA PRO A 103 -32.30 30.89 -22.17
C PRO A 103 -32.69 30.11 -23.43
N ALA A 104 -31.94 29.05 -23.73
CA ALA A 104 -32.34 28.09 -24.74
C ALA A 104 -33.41 27.15 -24.15
N PRO A 105 -34.38 26.67 -24.95
CA PRO A 105 -35.36 25.71 -24.48
C PRO A 105 -34.65 24.43 -24.01
N ALA A 106 -34.99 23.97 -22.80
CA ALA A 106 -34.54 22.67 -22.34
C ALA A 106 -35.08 21.59 -23.30
N GLY A 107 -34.20 20.71 -23.76
CA GLY A 107 -34.59 19.58 -24.61
C GLY A 107 -35.62 18.67 -23.92
N PRO A 108 -36.28 17.77 -24.67
CA PRO A 108 -37.31 16.90 -24.12
C PRO A 108 -36.79 16.10 -22.92
N ILE A 109 -37.53 16.14 -21.81
CA ILE A 109 -37.24 15.35 -20.61
C ILE A 109 -37.56 13.91 -20.96
N ALA A 110 -36.55 13.05 -20.98
CA ALA A 110 -36.77 11.61 -21.02
C ALA A 110 -37.58 11.21 -19.78
N THR A 111 -38.80 10.71 -19.97
CA THR A 111 -39.60 10.13 -18.91
C THR A 111 -38.79 9.01 -18.25
N PRO A 112 -38.57 9.01 -16.92
CA PRO A 112 -37.97 7.86 -16.26
C PRO A 112 -38.88 6.66 -16.52
N GLU A 113 -38.37 5.68 -17.27
CA GLU A 113 -38.98 4.36 -17.42
C GLU A 113 -39.35 3.90 -16.00
N THR A 114 -40.65 3.82 -15.73
CA THR A 114 -41.13 3.23 -14.48
C THR A 114 -40.63 1.81 -14.49
N GLN A 115 -39.57 1.54 -13.71
CA GLN A 115 -39.14 0.20 -13.40
C GLN A 115 -40.36 -0.44 -12.73
N ALA A 116 -41.12 -1.19 -13.52
CA ALA A 116 -42.32 -1.84 -13.06
C ALA A 116 -41.89 -2.71 -11.88
N THR A 117 -42.34 -2.31 -10.70
CA THR A 117 -42.42 -3.16 -9.52
C THR A 117 -43.27 -4.37 -9.90
N ALA A 118 -42.65 -5.36 -10.54
CA ALA A 118 -43.21 -6.69 -10.71
C ALA A 118 -43.05 -7.41 -9.38
N ALA A 119 -43.84 -6.98 -8.40
CA ALA A 119 -44.06 -7.71 -7.16
C ALA A 119 -45.56 -7.78 -6.90
N ALA A 120 -46.21 -8.78 -7.49
CA ALA A 120 -47.16 -9.65 -6.80
C ALA A 120 -47.80 -10.65 -7.79
N GLY A 121 -47.56 -11.95 -7.56
CA GLY A 121 -48.51 -12.98 -8.01
C GLY A 121 -47.94 -14.28 -8.55
N THR A 122 -47.10 -15.00 -7.79
CA THR A 122 -47.33 -16.45 -7.49
C THR A 122 -46.24 -16.95 -6.55
N SER A 123 -46.66 -17.28 -5.33
CA SER A 123 -45.86 -17.90 -4.28
C SER A 123 -45.71 -19.40 -4.56
N PRO A 124 -44.50 -19.99 -4.53
CA PRO A 124 -44.34 -21.41 -4.26
C PRO A 124 -44.22 -21.61 -2.75
N ALA A 125 -45.12 -22.44 -2.21
CA ALA A 125 -45.14 -22.91 -0.83
C ALA A 125 -43.81 -23.63 -0.44
N PRO A 126 -43.50 -23.74 0.88
CA PRO A 126 -42.18 -24.11 1.36
C PRO A 126 -41.98 -25.63 1.34
N ALA A 127 -40.86 -26.09 0.77
CA ALA A 127 -40.35 -27.43 1.00
C ALA A 127 -39.05 -27.35 1.83
N SER A 128 -39.12 -27.91 3.04
CA SER A 128 -37.97 -28.12 3.95
C SER A 128 -36.99 -29.20 3.40
N PRO A 129 -35.78 -29.33 3.99
CA PRO A 129 -34.51 -29.56 3.28
C PRO A 129 -34.13 -31.05 3.10
N PRO A 130 -33.04 -31.33 2.35
CA PRO A 130 -31.93 -32.01 3.01
C PRO A 130 -30.53 -31.47 2.60
N ALA A 131 -29.60 -31.47 3.57
CA ALA A 131 -28.15 -31.55 3.34
C ALA A 131 -27.75 -33.02 3.06
N PRO A 132 -26.48 -33.40 2.75
CA PRO A 132 -25.31 -32.66 2.27
C PRO A 132 -24.65 -33.30 1.00
N ALA A 133 -23.65 -32.60 0.46
CA ALA A 133 -22.48 -33.10 -0.29
C ALA A 133 -22.68 -33.95 -1.58
N GLY A 134 -22.32 -33.33 -2.71
CA GLY A 134 -21.97 -34.04 -3.95
C GLY A 134 -21.54 -33.07 -5.05
N SER A 135 -20.24 -32.84 -5.22
CA SER A 135 -19.70 -32.04 -6.32
C SER A 135 -19.99 -32.68 -7.68
N PRO A 136 -20.17 -31.87 -8.74
CA PRO A 136 -19.40 -32.13 -9.95
C PRO A 136 -18.87 -30.86 -10.63
N ARG A 137 -17.55 -30.83 -10.80
CA ARG A 137 -16.85 -30.54 -12.05
C ARG A 137 -17.58 -29.63 -13.06
N SER A 138 -17.32 -28.33 -12.98
CA SER A 138 -17.63 -27.43 -14.10
C SER A 138 -16.52 -27.53 -15.14
N GLY A 139 -16.89 -27.92 -16.36
CA GLY A 139 -15.98 -28.04 -17.48
C GLY A 139 -16.72 -27.82 -18.80
N GLY A 140 -16.35 -26.72 -19.47
CA GLY A 140 -16.59 -26.46 -20.88
C GLY A 140 -17.33 -25.14 -21.13
N VAL A 141 -16.95 -24.27 -22.07
CA VAL A 141 -15.87 -24.16 -23.05
C VAL A 141 -15.78 -22.65 -23.41
N SER A 142 -14.56 -22.11 -23.55
CA SER A 142 -14.21 -20.74 -23.99
C SER A 142 -14.54 -20.49 -25.50
N PRO A 143 -14.02 -19.46 -26.23
CA PRO A 143 -13.48 -18.12 -25.89
C PRO A 143 -13.97 -16.98 -26.84
N VAL A 144 -13.92 -15.70 -26.42
CA VAL A 144 -13.71 -14.59 -27.38
C VAL A 144 -12.98 -13.40 -26.72
N VAL A 145 -11.72 -13.26 -27.15
CA VAL A 145 -10.76 -12.13 -27.21
C VAL A 145 -10.90 -10.91 -26.27
N SER A 146 -9.89 -10.73 -25.41
CA SER A 146 -9.39 -9.42 -24.94
C SER A 146 -7.87 -9.33 -25.20
N PRO A 147 -7.33 -8.22 -25.71
CA PRO A 147 -5.92 -8.13 -26.12
C PRO A 147 -4.97 -8.09 -24.91
N ALA A 148 -3.87 -8.82 -25.03
CA ALA A 148 -2.77 -8.87 -24.07
C ALA A 148 -1.92 -7.58 -24.07
N ALA A 149 -1.69 -7.02 -22.90
CA ALA A 149 -0.58 -6.10 -22.63
C ALA A 149 0.42 -6.79 -21.71
N GLN A 150 1.68 -6.79 -22.14
CA GLN A 150 2.83 -7.54 -21.64
C GLN A 150 3.18 -7.26 -20.16
N ALA A 151 3.51 -8.33 -19.43
CA ALA A 151 4.28 -8.26 -18.19
C ALA A 151 5.78 -8.17 -18.51
N PRO A 152 6.58 -7.31 -17.85
CA PRO A 152 8.03 -7.38 -17.96
C PRO A 152 8.57 -8.49 -17.05
N ALA A 153 9.34 -9.38 -17.67
CA ALA A 153 10.04 -10.49 -17.04
C ALA A 153 11.21 -10.03 -16.15
N SER A 154 11.51 -10.83 -15.13
CA SER A 154 12.69 -10.74 -14.28
C SER A 154 14.01 -10.83 -15.08
N PRO A 155 15.04 -10.02 -14.79
CA PRO A 155 16.37 -10.24 -15.36
C PRO A 155 17.21 -11.19 -14.48
N SER A 156 17.70 -12.28 -15.09
CA SER A 156 18.81 -13.09 -14.59
C SER A 156 20.14 -12.66 -15.27
N PRO A 157 21.31 -13.02 -14.70
CA PRO A 157 22.56 -12.27 -14.85
C PRO A 157 23.50 -12.76 -15.97
N ALA A 158 24.47 -11.91 -16.27
CA ALA A 158 25.79 -12.16 -16.91
C ALA A 158 25.98 -11.81 -18.40
N ALA A 159 26.80 -10.78 -18.63
CA ALA A 159 27.90 -10.67 -19.63
C ALA A 159 28.27 -9.17 -19.73
N GLN A 160 29.27 -8.69 -18.99
CA GLN A 160 30.64 -8.47 -19.49
C GLN A 160 30.72 -7.81 -20.89
N SER A 161 30.92 -6.49 -20.90
CA SER A 161 31.56 -5.77 -22.00
C SER A 161 32.19 -4.47 -21.47
N SER A 162 33.48 -4.57 -21.12
CA SER A 162 34.58 -3.69 -21.57
C SER A 162 34.38 -2.15 -21.57
N SER A 163 35.00 -1.47 -20.58
CA SER A 163 35.93 -0.29 -20.66
C SER A 163 35.51 1.00 -21.42
N PRO A 164 36.01 2.23 -21.07
CA PRO A 164 37.34 2.52 -20.49
C PRO A 164 37.39 3.57 -19.35
N SER A 165 38.58 3.63 -18.73
CA SER A 165 39.04 4.58 -17.70
C SER A 165 38.67 6.06 -17.92
N PRO A 166 38.62 6.81 -16.81
CA PRO A 166 39.20 8.14 -16.77
C PRO A 166 40.33 8.22 -15.74
N ALA A 167 41.37 8.92 -16.17
CA ALA A 167 42.64 9.15 -15.52
C ALA A 167 42.54 10.01 -14.24
N SER A 168 43.57 9.85 -13.41
CA SER A 168 43.96 10.63 -12.23
C SER A 168 43.80 12.16 -12.37
N PRO A 169 43.52 12.87 -11.26
CA PRO A 169 43.88 14.28 -11.15
C PRO A 169 44.90 14.54 -10.03
N SER A 170 46.04 15.13 -10.39
CA SER A 170 46.85 16.00 -9.54
C SER A 170 47.79 16.84 -10.43
N PRO A 171 48.32 17.99 -9.99
CA PRO A 171 47.80 19.01 -9.07
C PRO A 171 47.92 20.46 -9.62
N THR A 172 47.27 21.42 -8.95
CA THR A 172 47.60 22.87 -8.78
C THR A 172 48.21 23.69 -9.93
N LYS A 173 47.52 24.78 -10.30
CA LYS A 173 48.17 26.08 -10.55
C LYS A 173 47.24 27.24 -10.14
N SER A 174 47.70 28.02 -9.16
CA SER A 174 47.11 29.28 -8.67
C SER A 174 47.38 30.44 -9.65
N PRO A 175 46.60 31.54 -9.60
CA PRO A 175 47.02 32.85 -10.08
C PRO A 175 48.02 33.53 -9.12
#